data_AF-A0A1Q7ZLA3-F1
#
_entry.id   AF-A0A1Q7ZLA3-F1
#
_cell.length_a   1.000
_cell.length_b   1.000
_cell.length_c   1.000
_cell.angle_alpha   90.00
_cell.angle_beta   90.00
_cell.angle_gamma   90.00
#
_symmetry.space_group_name_H-M   'P 1'
#
loop_
_entity.id
_entity.type
_entity.pdbx_description
1 polymer ?
#
loop_
_entity_poly.entity_id
_entity_poly.type
_entity_poly.pdbx_seq_one_letter_code
_entity_poly.pdbx_strand_id
1 'polypeptide(L)'
;MKYDLGYSGIPFAGGVVSIISNFTNTGLLTIRVTGVSFASDFSSNGTRQVTSGFPFNPTAGMNKEADTPVLIPTEAFIGNHNVTSIATWQYSDSSGWHTAAPAVTSITVNVSQTIGSLLSGFVTTLLIGLGVAAAVVVLAAFLVVRQRKKPKPGAPLPASPQPNLKTLSTHRHS
;
A
#
# COMPACT_ATOMS: atom_id res chain seq x y z
N MET A 1 14.31 -26.56 -26.41
CA MET A 1 14.50 -25.95 -25.08
C MET A 1 13.27 -26.26 -24.25
N LYS A 2 13.45 -26.71 -23.00
CA LYS A 2 12.38 -26.75 -22.01
C LYS A 2 12.46 -25.48 -21.16
N TYR A 3 11.31 -24.88 -20.88
CA TYR A 3 11.20 -23.67 -20.09
C TYR A 3 10.12 -23.82 -19.03
N ASP A 4 10.53 -23.81 -17.76
CA ASP A 4 9.65 -23.91 -16.61
C ASP A 4 9.73 -22.63 -15.77
N LEU A 5 8.65 -22.33 -15.05
CA LEU A 5 8.59 -21.23 -14.11
C LEU A 5 8.30 -21.75 -12.70
N GLY A 6 8.88 -21.06 -11.73
CA GLY A 6 8.52 -21.16 -10.32
C GLY A 6 8.56 -19.78 -9.67
N TYR A 7 8.24 -19.74 -8.39
CA TYR A 7 8.49 -18.56 -7.59
C TYR A 7 8.93 -18.95 -6.18
N SER A 8 9.63 -18.03 -5.52
CA SER A 8 10.02 -18.14 -4.12
C SER A 8 9.70 -16.85 -3.36
N GLY A 9 9.61 -16.98 -2.04
CA GLY A 9 9.17 -15.92 -1.14
C GLY A 9 7.71 -16.05 -0.72
N ILE A 10 7.28 -15.19 0.20
CA ILE A 10 5.91 -15.17 0.71
C ILE A 10 5.14 -14.08 -0.07
N PRO A 11 4.15 -14.44 -0.90
CA PRO A 11 3.36 -13.48 -1.65
C PRO A 11 2.35 -12.75 -0.76
N PHE A 12 2.53 -11.43 -0.61
CA PHE A 12 1.59 -10.53 0.04
C PHE A 12 1.60 -9.16 -0.66
N ALA A 13 0.52 -8.40 -0.52
CA ALA A 13 0.40 -7.07 -1.12
C ALA A 13 1.48 -6.12 -0.59
N GLY A 14 2.21 -5.46 -1.50
CA GLY A 14 3.39 -4.64 -1.18
C GLY A 14 4.69 -5.43 -0.95
N GLY A 15 4.64 -6.77 -1.01
CA GLY A 15 5.80 -7.64 -0.89
C GLY A 15 6.56 -7.84 -2.20
N VAL A 16 7.70 -8.53 -2.13
CA VAL A 16 8.49 -8.93 -3.29
C VAL A 16 8.58 -10.45 -3.34
N VAL A 17 8.28 -11.02 -4.51
CA VAL A 17 8.53 -12.44 -4.82
C VAL A 17 9.63 -12.56 -5.86
N SER A 18 10.41 -13.63 -5.82
CA SER A 18 11.36 -13.94 -6.89
C SER A 18 10.70 -14.91 -7.85
N ILE A 19 10.56 -14.50 -9.12
CA ILE A 19 10.12 -15.39 -10.19
C ILE A 19 11.36 -16.09 -10.74
N ILE A 20 11.35 -17.43 -10.69
CA ILE A 20 12.47 -18.29 -11.07
C ILE A 20 12.16 -18.84 -12.46
N SER A 21 12.96 -18.43 -13.45
CA SER A 21 12.89 -18.93 -14.82
C SER A 21 13.93 -20.03 -15.01
N ASN A 22 13.50 -21.27 -15.25
CA ASN A 22 14.40 -22.42 -15.42
C ASN A 22 14.43 -22.86 -16.89
N PHE A 23 15.64 -22.84 -17.46
CA PHE A 23 15.91 -23.18 -18.85
C PHE A 23 16.73 -24.45 -18.93
N THR A 24 16.19 -25.47 -19.59
CA THR A 24 16.92 -26.70 -19.89
C THR A 24 17.16 -26.83 -21.39
N ASN A 25 18.42 -27.02 -21.77
CA ASN A 25 18.74 -27.45 -23.13
C ASN A 25 18.56 -28.98 -23.25
N THR A 26 17.37 -29.41 -23.66
CA THR A 26 17.03 -30.83 -23.87
C THR A 26 17.50 -31.38 -25.22
N GLY A 27 18.07 -30.55 -26.10
CA GLY A 27 18.51 -30.93 -27.44
C GLY A 27 20.02 -31.11 -27.55
N LEU A 28 20.46 -31.41 -28.77
CA LEU A 28 21.89 -31.52 -29.11
C LEU A 28 22.48 -30.21 -29.65
N LEU A 29 21.64 -29.27 -30.06
CA LEU A 29 22.07 -27.98 -30.59
C LEU A 29 22.44 -27.02 -29.45
N THR A 30 23.38 -26.11 -29.74
CA THR A 30 23.66 -25.00 -28.82
C THR A 30 22.50 -24.02 -28.88
N ILE A 31 21.93 -23.67 -27.72
CA ILE A 31 20.87 -22.67 -27.63
C ILE A 31 21.40 -21.39 -26.98
N ARG A 32 20.74 -20.27 -27.28
CA ARG A 32 20.98 -18.96 -26.67
C ARG A 32 19.65 -18.39 -26.25
N VAL A 33 19.46 -18.18 -24.95
CA VAL A 33 18.31 -17.43 -24.43
C VAL A 33 18.67 -15.96 -24.49
N THR A 34 17.83 -15.17 -25.14
CA THR A 34 18.10 -13.75 -25.48
C THR A 34 17.36 -12.77 -24.60
N GLY A 35 16.27 -13.19 -23.97
CA GLY A 35 15.49 -12.37 -23.06
C GLY A 35 14.29 -13.11 -22.51
N VAL A 36 13.69 -12.52 -21.48
CA VAL A 36 12.46 -12.97 -20.86
C VAL A 36 11.56 -11.78 -20.63
N SER A 37 10.26 -11.97 -20.82
CA SER A 37 9.25 -10.99 -20.45
C SER A 37 8.15 -11.61 -19.63
N PHE A 38 7.75 -10.93 -18.55
CA PHE A 38 6.66 -11.35 -17.67
C PHE A 38 5.45 -10.48 -17.91
N ALA A 39 4.28 -11.09 -18.09
CA ALA A 39 2.98 -10.44 -18.10
C ALA A 39 2.19 -10.85 -16.85
N SER A 40 1.73 -9.85 -16.10
CA SER A 40 0.99 -10.00 -14.85
C SER A 40 0.30 -8.69 -14.52
N ASP A 41 -0.79 -8.79 -13.76
CA ASP A 41 -1.48 -7.67 -13.13
C ASP A 41 -0.67 -6.98 -12.02
N PHE A 42 0.50 -7.52 -11.64
CA PHE A 42 1.45 -6.85 -10.76
C PHE A 42 2.20 -5.68 -11.42
N SER A 43 2.14 -5.55 -12.74
CA SER A 43 2.81 -4.47 -13.49
C SER A 43 1.80 -3.54 -14.13
N SER A 44 1.94 -2.23 -13.93
CA SER A 44 1.07 -1.20 -14.52
C SER A 44 1.07 -1.20 -16.05
N ASN A 45 2.18 -1.58 -16.67
CA ASN A 45 2.31 -1.68 -18.14
C ASN A 45 1.89 -3.06 -18.68
N GLY A 46 1.38 -3.95 -17.82
CA GLY A 46 0.93 -5.31 -18.17
C GLY A 46 2.04 -6.28 -18.59
N THR A 47 3.23 -5.79 -18.97
CA THR A 47 4.39 -6.60 -19.31
C THR A 47 5.68 -5.93 -18.84
N ARG A 48 6.59 -6.74 -18.29
CA ARG A 48 7.92 -6.35 -17.84
C ARG A 48 8.97 -7.17 -18.57
N GLN A 49 9.86 -6.48 -19.28
CA GLN A 49 11.04 -7.09 -19.91
C GLN A 49 12.18 -7.26 -18.90
N VAL A 50 12.88 -8.38 -18.95
CA VAL A 50 14.07 -8.67 -18.16
C VAL A 50 15.27 -8.81 -19.07
N THR A 51 16.18 -7.86 -18.94
CA THR A 51 17.41 -7.77 -19.73
C THR A 51 18.64 -8.20 -18.94
N SER A 52 18.58 -8.15 -17.61
CA SER A 52 19.72 -8.54 -16.76
C SER A 52 19.96 -10.04 -16.84
N GLY A 53 21.22 -10.43 -17.05
CA GLY A 53 21.62 -11.84 -17.14
C GLY A 53 21.39 -12.49 -18.52
N PHE A 54 20.87 -11.75 -19.50
CA PHE A 54 20.71 -12.20 -20.89
C PHE A 54 21.66 -11.42 -21.83
N PRO A 55 22.10 -12.02 -22.95
CA PRO A 55 21.87 -13.41 -23.34
C PRO A 55 22.77 -14.38 -22.57
N PHE A 56 22.36 -15.65 -22.52
CA PHE A 56 23.24 -16.75 -22.08
C PHE A 56 23.02 -18.01 -22.92
N ASN A 57 24.04 -18.87 -22.95
CA ASN A 57 24.05 -20.07 -23.81
C ASN A 57 24.17 -21.34 -22.96
N PRO A 58 23.06 -22.02 -22.60
CA PRO A 58 23.14 -23.30 -21.93
C PRO A 58 23.56 -24.40 -22.93
N THR A 59 24.61 -25.16 -22.59
CA THR A 59 25.04 -26.31 -23.40
C THR A 59 24.07 -27.48 -23.26
N ALA A 60 24.17 -28.47 -24.14
CA ALA A 60 23.29 -29.64 -24.13
C ALA A 60 23.28 -30.33 -22.75
N GLY A 61 22.09 -30.59 -22.21
CA GLY A 61 21.89 -31.20 -20.90
C GLY A 61 22.03 -30.24 -19.71
N MET A 62 22.43 -28.98 -19.90
CA MET A 62 22.52 -28.01 -18.81
C MET A 62 21.17 -27.37 -18.49
N ASN A 63 20.99 -27.12 -17.18
CA ASN A 63 19.95 -26.27 -16.62
C ASN A 63 20.54 -24.92 -16.22
N LYS A 64 19.80 -23.84 -16.47
CA LYS A 64 20.14 -22.50 -16.01
C LYS A 64 18.92 -21.83 -15.45
N GLU A 65 19.06 -21.27 -14.26
CA GLU A 65 18.02 -20.46 -13.62
C GLU A 65 18.34 -18.96 -13.74
N ALA A 66 17.27 -18.17 -13.90
CA ALA A 66 17.30 -16.72 -13.87
C ALA A 66 16.23 -16.24 -12.88
N ASP A 67 16.69 -15.58 -11.82
CA ASP A 67 15.84 -15.04 -10.77
C ASP A 67 15.47 -13.60 -11.07
N THR A 68 14.18 -13.31 -11.03
CA THR A 68 13.63 -11.98 -11.30
C THR A 68 12.79 -11.52 -10.13
N PRO A 69 13.22 -10.49 -9.36
CA PRO A 69 12.38 -9.93 -8.31
C PRO A 69 11.20 -9.19 -8.93
N VAL A 70 9.98 -9.51 -8.47
CA VAL A 70 8.72 -8.88 -8.87
C VAL A 70 8.06 -8.31 -7.62
N LEU A 71 7.79 -7.00 -7.66
CA LEU A 71 7.03 -6.29 -6.63
C LEU A 71 5.54 -6.59 -6.83
N ILE A 72 4.87 -7.05 -5.78
CA ILE A 72 3.41 -7.16 -5.73
C ILE A 72 2.88 -5.79 -5.30
N PRO A 73 1.99 -5.14 -6.08
CA PRO A 73 1.41 -3.85 -5.71
C PRO A 73 0.75 -3.89 -4.33
N THR A 74 0.75 -2.75 -3.63
CA THR A 74 0.09 -2.61 -2.32
C THR A 74 -1.42 -2.79 -2.38
N GLU A 75 -1.99 -2.56 -3.55
CA GLU A 75 -3.39 -2.64 -3.91
C GLU A 75 -3.78 -3.97 -4.54
N ALA A 76 -2.84 -4.93 -4.64
CA ALA A 76 -3.14 -6.27 -5.14
C ALA A 76 -4.20 -6.95 -4.25
N PHE A 77 -5.23 -7.49 -4.88
CA PHE A 77 -6.27 -8.24 -4.18
C PHE A 77 -5.71 -9.54 -3.60
N ILE A 78 -6.39 -10.10 -2.60
CA ILE A 78 -6.08 -11.44 -2.11
C ILE A 78 -6.56 -12.44 -3.15
N GLY A 79 -5.74 -13.45 -3.44
CA GLY A 79 -6.11 -14.57 -4.26
C GLY A 79 -5.06 -14.92 -5.31
N ASN A 80 -5.52 -15.56 -6.37
CA ASN A 80 -4.65 -16.12 -7.40
C ASN A 80 -4.36 -15.09 -8.50
N HIS A 81 -3.08 -14.82 -8.73
CA HIS A 81 -2.59 -13.95 -9.79
C HIS A 81 -1.77 -14.78 -10.77
N ASN A 82 -2.11 -14.72 -12.05
CA ASN A 82 -1.38 -15.45 -13.07
C ASN A 82 -0.19 -14.62 -13.56
N VAL A 83 1.01 -15.21 -13.52
CA VAL A 83 2.22 -14.64 -14.10
C VAL A 83 2.58 -15.47 -15.32
N THR A 84 2.43 -14.88 -16.50
CA THR A 84 2.83 -15.49 -17.77
C THR A 84 4.23 -15.03 -18.12
N SER A 85 5.10 -15.93 -18.53
CA SER A 85 6.43 -15.58 -19.02
C SER A 85 6.63 -16.05 -20.45
N ILE A 86 7.32 -15.22 -21.23
CA ILE A 86 7.70 -15.47 -22.62
C ILE A 86 9.23 -15.36 -22.70
N ALA A 87 9.88 -16.44 -23.09
CA ALA A 87 11.32 -16.47 -23.32
C ALA A 87 11.64 -16.47 -24.82
N THR A 88 12.44 -15.50 -25.25
CA THR A 88 12.96 -15.42 -26.62
C THR A 88 14.30 -16.14 -26.70
N TRP A 89 14.46 -17.04 -27.67
CA TRP A 89 15.67 -17.85 -27.78
C TRP A 89 16.02 -18.17 -29.23
N GLN A 90 17.28 -18.54 -29.41
CA GLN A 90 17.88 -18.90 -30.68
C GLN A 90 18.57 -20.25 -30.55
N TYR A 91 18.75 -20.96 -31.66
CA TYR A 91 19.61 -22.14 -31.74
C TYR A 91 20.67 -21.94 -32.83
N SER A 92 21.81 -22.59 -32.67
CA SER A 92 22.87 -22.60 -33.68
C SER A 92 22.97 -23.95 -34.36
N ASP A 93 23.13 -23.93 -35.68
CA ASP A 93 23.54 -25.08 -36.48
C ASP A 93 24.74 -24.70 -37.38
N SER A 94 25.06 -25.54 -38.38
CA SER A 94 26.17 -25.31 -39.32
C SER A 94 25.99 -24.10 -40.23
N SER A 95 24.75 -23.60 -40.39
CA SER A 95 24.41 -22.44 -41.22
C SER A 95 24.33 -21.13 -40.44
N GLY A 96 24.34 -21.19 -39.10
CA GLY A 96 24.40 -20.01 -38.23
C GLY A 96 23.36 -20.04 -37.10
N TRP A 97 23.02 -18.85 -36.61
CA TRP A 97 22.02 -18.65 -35.56
C TRP A 97 20.63 -18.43 -36.15
N HIS A 98 19.65 -19.17 -35.64
CA HIS A 98 18.26 -19.12 -36.06
C HIS A 98 17.37 -18.72 -34.88
N THR A 99 16.40 -17.85 -35.14
CA THR A 99 15.40 -17.47 -34.14
C THR A 99 14.35 -18.58 -34.05
N ALA A 100 14.12 -19.07 -32.84
CA ALA A 100 13.10 -20.07 -32.57
C ALA A 100 11.77 -19.43 -32.17
N ALA A 101 10.69 -20.23 -32.22
CA ALA A 101 9.42 -19.85 -31.62
C ALA A 101 9.61 -19.58 -30.10
N PRO A 102 9.11 -18.46 -29.55
CA PRO A 102 9.23 -18.17 -28.14
C PRO A 102 8.64 -19.27 -27.26
N ALA A 103 9.30 -19.57 -26.14
CA ALA A 103 8.75 -20.48 -25.15
C ALA A 103 7.86 -19.72 -24.18
N VAL A 104 6.63 -20.18 -23.99
CA VAL A 104 5.63 -19.53 -23.13
C VAL A 104 5.22 -20.48 -22.02
N THR A 105 5.18 -20.00 -20.79
CA THR A 105 4.71 -20.77 -19.64
C THR A 105 4.12 -19.82 -18.59
N SER A 106 3.40 -20.35 -17.61
CA SER A 106 2.69 -19.55 -16.61
C SER A 106 2.65 -20.22 -15.25
N ILE A 107 2.61 -19.40 -14.20
CA ILE A 107 2.46 -19.84 -12.81
C ILE A 107 1.41 -18.99 -12.09
N THR A 108 0.78 -19.59 -11.08
CA THR A 108 -0.14 -18.89 -10.19
C THR A 108 0.57 -18.48 -8.91
N VAL A 109 0.62 -17.17 -8.65
CA VAL A 109 1.08 -16.60 -7.39
C VAL A 109 -0.14 -16.33 -6.52
N ASN A 110 -0.24 -16.98 -5.36
CA ASN A 110 -1.38 -16.80 -4.46
C ASN A 110 -1.07 -15.73 -3.41
N VAL A 111 -1.56 -14.51 -3.63
CA VAL A 111 -1.33 -13.36 -2.75
C VAL A 111 -2.19 -13.47 -1.50
N SER A 112 -1.55 -13.33 -0.34
CA SER A 112 -2.18 -13.42 0.98
C SER A 112 -2.10 -12.10 1.76
N GLN A 113 -2.98 -11.91 2.75
CA GLN A 113 -2.88 -10.80 3.70
C GLN A 113 -1.82 -11.08 4.76
N THR A 114 -0.90 -10.15 4.98
CA THR A 114 -0.01 -10.15 6.14
C THR A 114 -0.71 -9.57 7.37
N ILE A 115 -0.46 -10.16 8.55
CA ILE A 115 -1.05 -9.79 9.85
C ILE A 115 -0.84 -8.30 10.17
N GLY A 116 0.25 -7.69 9.69
CA GLY A 116 0.50 -6.26 9.84
C GLY A 116 -0.56 -5.37 9.20
N SER A 117 -1.18 -5.80 8.09
CA SER A 117 -2.26 -5.05 7.44
C SER A 117 -3.55 -5.06 8.26
N LEU A 118 -3.88 -6.19 8.89
CA LEU A 118 -5.04 -6.34 9.78
C LEU A 118 -4.93 -5.39 10.99
N LEU A 119 -3.75 -5.34 11.61
CA LEU A 119 -3.52 -4.46 12.76
C LEU A 119 -3.59 -2.98 12.37
N SER A 120 -3.10 -2.59 11.18
CA SER A 120 -3.17 -1.20 10.73
C SER A 120 -4.61 -0.70 10.55
N GLY A 121 -5.49 -1.53 9.97
CA GLY A 121 -6.92 -1.23 9.79
C GLY A 121 -7.67 -1.18 11.13
N PHE A 122 -7.35 -2.09 12.05
CA PHE A 122 -7.89 -2.05 13.41
C PHE A 122 -7.45 -0.80 14.17
N VAL A 123 -6.17 -0.42 14.10
CA VAL A 123 -5.65 0.77 14.80
C VAL A 123 -6.25 2.06 14.23
N THR A 124 -6.37 2.19 12.90
CA THR A 124 -7.02 3.36 12.30
C THR A 124 -8.50 3.44 12.70
N THR A 125 -9.23 2.33 12.64
CA THR A 125 -10.65 2.28 13.04
C THR A 125 -10.82 2.61 14.53
N LEU A 126 -9.93 2.09 15.39
CA LEU A 126 -9.92 2.36 16.82
C LEU A 126 -9.63 3.84 17.12
N LEU A 127 -8.65 4.44 16.44
CA LEU A 127 -8.31 5.86 16.58
C LEU A 127 -9.46 6.78 16.13
N ILE A 128 -10.13 6.46 15.02
CA ILE A 128 -11.32 7.19 14.56
C ILE A 128 -12.44 7.06 15.60
N GLY A 129 -12.70 5.86 16.11
CA GLY A 129 -13.70 5.62 17.16
C GLY A 129 -13.42 6.40 18.45
N LEU A 130 -12.18 6.41 18.92
CA LEU A 130 -11.73 7.20 20.08
C LEU A 130 -11.88 8.71 19.84
N GLY A 131 -11.54 9.18 18.64
CA GLY A 131 -11.69 10.59 18.27
C GLY A 131 -13.15 11.06 18.32
N VAL A 132 -14.07 10.25 17.79
CA VAL A 132 -15.52 10.54 17.85
C VAL A 132 -16.02 10.54 19.30
N ALA A 133 -15.62 9.55 20.11
CA ALA A 133 -16.00 9.49 21.52
C ALA A 133 -15.53 10.72 22.31
N ALA A 134 -14.27 11.14 22.11
CA ALA A 134 -13.72 12.33 22.75
C ALA A 134 -14.48 13.61 22.35
N ALA A 135 -14.81 13.76 21.06
CA ALA A 135 -15.58 14.90 20.57
C ALA A 135 -16.98 14.96 21.20
N VAL A 136 -17.67 13.82 21.35
CA VAL A 136 -18.99 13.74 22.00
C VAL A 136 -18.90 14.13 23.49
N VAL A 137 -17.86 13.67 24.20
CA VAL A 137 -17.65 14.01 25.61
C VAL A 137 -17.39 15.52 25.79
N VAL A 138 -16.57 16.11 24.93
CA VAL A 138 -16.31 17.57 24.95
C VAL A 138 -17.59 18.35 24.66
N LEU A 139 -18.39 17.91 23.69
CA LEU A 139 -19.67 18.56 23.35
C LEU A 139 -20.67 18.47 24.50
N ALA A 140 -20.80 17.31 25.14
CA ALA A 140 -21.66 17.11 26.31
C ALA A 140 -21.21 17.98 27.49
N ALA A 141 -19.91 18.01 27.79
CA ALA A 141 -19.36 18.87 28.84
C ALA A 141 -19.61 20.36 28.55
N PHE A 142 -19.41 20.79 27.30
CA PHE A 142 -19.68 22.16 26.88
C PHE A 142 -21.16 22.52 27.04
N LEU A 143 -22.08 21.64 26.64
CA LEU A 143 -23.52 21.84 26.82
C LEU A 143 -23.91 21.93 28.31
N VAL A 144 -23.38 21.06 29.16
CA VAL A 144 -23.63 21.08 30.62
C VAL A 144 -23.11 22.38 31.24
N VAL A 145 -21.90 22.82 30.90
CA VAL A 145 -21.33 24.09 31.38
C VAL A 145 -22.16 25.27 30.90
N ARG A 146 -22.61 25.25 29.64
CA ARG A 146 -23.43 26.32 29.06
C ARG A 146 -24.81 26.40 29.72
N GLN A 147 -25.41 25.26 30.09
CA GLN A 147 -26.66 25.23 30.85
C GLN A 147 -26.50 25.75 32.29
N ARG A 148 -25.35 25.51 32.94
CA ARG A 148 -25.06 26.06 34.28
C ARG A 148 -24.85 27.58 34.28
N LYS A 149 -24.52 28.18 33.13
CA LYS A 149 -24.35 29.63 32.98
C LYS A 149 -25.64 30.36 32.57
N LYS A 150 -26.82 29.74 32.66
CA LYS A 150 -28.07 30.51 32.56
C LYS A 150 -28.13 31.51 33.73
N PRO A 151 -28.24 32.83 33.48
CA PRO A 151 -28.35 33.82 34.54
C PRO A 151 -29.60 33.51 35.37
N LYS A 152 -29.47 33.47 36.71
CA LYS A 152 -30.64 33.48 37.60
C LYS A 152 -31.45 34.74 37.30
N PRO A 153 -32.74 34.64 36.95
CA PRO A 153 -33.62 35.80 36.96
C PRO A 153 -33.79 36.25 38.42
N GLY A 154 -33.38 37.47 38.73
CA GLY A 154 -33.59 38.09 40.04
C GLY A 154 -32.32 38.31 40.85
N ALA A 155 -31.41 39.15 40.36
CA ALA A 155 -30.59 39.96 41.26
C ALA A 155 -31.40 41.25 41.56
N PRO A 156 -31.64 41.61 42.83
CA PRO A 156 -32.28 42.87 43.16
C PRO A 156 -31.41 44.04 42.68
N LEU A 157 -32.04 45.03 42.04
CA LEU A 157 -31.39 46.28 41.64
C LEU A 157 -30.75 46.95 42.87
N PRO A 158 -29.53 47.51 42.74
CA PRO A 158 -28.92 48.27 43.83
C PRO A 158 -29.81 49.49 44.15
N ALA A 159 -30.05 49.69 45.45
CA ALA A 159 -30.89 50.76 45.96
C ALA A 159 -30.39 52.14 45.49
N SER A 160 -31.35 52.99 45.11
CA SER A 160 -31.14 54.39 44.75
C SER A 160 -30.46 55.15 45.90
N PRO A 161 -29.54 56.10 45.64
CA PRO A 161 -28.91 56.88 46.70
C PRO A 161 -29.95 57.78 47.39
N GLN A 162 -30.07 57.68 48.71
CA GLN A 162 -30.82 58.66 49.50
C GLN A 162 -30.04 59.99 49.57
N PRO A 163 -30.72 61.16 49.48
CA PRO A 163 -30.06 62.44 49.64
C PRO A 163 -29.74 62.71 51.10
N ASN A 164 -28.47 62.99 51.38
CA ASN A 164 -27.96 63.37 52.70
C ASN A 164 -28.36 64.83 53.00
N LEU A 165 -29.46 65.00 53.74
CA LEU A 165 -29.90 66.29 54.30
C LEU A 165 -29.07 66.60 55.54
N LYS A 166 -27.81 67.04 55.35
CA LYS A 166 -27.03 67.70 56.39
C LYS A 166 -26.01 68.61 55.73
N THR A 167 -26.30 69.91 55.77
CA THR A 167 -25.40 71.10 55.74
C THR A 167 -25.93 72.19 54.82
N LEU A 168 -26.87 73.00 55.32
CA LEU A 168 -26.97 74.40 54.91
C LEU A 168 -27.61 75.25 56.01
N SER A 169 -26.98 75.24 57.18
CA SER A 169 -27.09 76.35 58.12
C SER A 169 -25.80 77.15 57.97
N THR A 170 -25.89 78.41 57.53
CA THR A 170 -25.20 79.56 58.12
C THR A 170 -25.18 80.78 57.18
N HIS A 171 -25.74 81.88 57.70
CA HIS A 171 -25.49 83.30 57.40
C HIS A 171 -25.95 83.95 56.08
N ARG A 172 -26.89 84.90 56.22
CA ARG A 172 -26.57 86.33 56.09
C ARG A 172 -27.60 87.25 56.76
N HIS A 173 -27.13 88.04 57.75
CA HIS A 173 -27.50 89.45 57.94
C HIS A 173 -27.09 90.21 56.66
N SER A 174 -27.75 91.25 56.17
CA SER A 174 -28.33 92.44 56.83
C SER A 174 -29.34 93.08 55.88
#